data_AF-E6WCW8-F1
#
_entry.id   AF-E6WCW8-F1
#
_cell.length_a   1.000
_cell.length_b   1.000
_cell.length_c   1.000
_cell.angle_alpha   90.00
_cell.angle_beta   90.00
_cell.angle_gamma   90.00
#
_symmetry.space_group_name_H-M   'P 1'
#
loop_
_entity.id
_entity.type
_entity.pdbx_description
1 polymer ?
#
loop_
_entity_poly.entity_id
_entity_poly.type
_entity_poly.pdbx_seq_one_letter_code
_entity_poly.pdbx_strand_id
1 'polypeptide(L)'
;MNPNNSWHVCGLVIQARPSALAAVTQELLSWADSDIAAQDAARGTLAVTLAASDSAALLNNIEATRNIPGVLAVSLVYHQQDESQELAREIVCN
;
A
#
# COMPACT_ATOMS: atom_id res chain seq x y z
N MET A 1 7.48 6.20 -28.76
CA MET A 1 6.56 6.63 -27.69
C MET A 1 5.54 5.52 -27.48
N ASN A 2 5.60 4.81 -26.35
CA ASN A 2 4.58 3.81 -25.99
C ASN A 2 3.56 4.45 -25.03
N PRO A 3 2.25 4.42 -25.31
CA PRO A 3 1.22 5.06 -24.52
C PRO A 3 0.65 4.14 -23.43
N ASN A 4 1.49 3.45 -22.64
CA ASN A 4 1.03 2.78 -21.43
C ASN A 4 1.26 3.72 -20.25
N ASN A 5 0.52 4.84 -20.25
CA ASN A 5 0.35 5.66 -19.05
C ASN A 5 -0.62 4.94 -18.10
N SER A 6 -0.23 3.75 -17.66
CA SER A 6 -0.97 2.91 -16.75
C SER A 6 -0.85 3.56 -15.38
N TRP A 7 -1.71 4.53 -15.11
CA TRP A 7 -1.83 5.09 -13.77
C TRP A 7 -2.26 3.96 -12.83
N HIS A 8 -1.35 3.56 -11.94
CA HIS A 8 -1.56 2.46 -11.00
C HIS A 8 -2.02 3.05 -9.67
N VAL A 9 -3.21 2.64 -9.22
CA VAL A 9 -3.73 2.95 -7.89
C VAL A 9 -3.59 1.72 -7.01
N CYS A 10 -3.09 1.89 -5.78
CA CYS A 10 -2.89 0.80 -4.84
C CYS A 10 -3.31 1.21 -3.44
N GLY A 11 -4.00 0.31 -2.75
CA GLY A 11 -4.28 0.44 -1.33
C GLY A 11 -3.13 -0.12 -0.50
N LEU A 12 -2.79 0.54 0.59
CA LEU A 12 -1.74 0.14 1.52
C LEU A 12 -2.31 0.23 2.93
N VAL A 13 -2.16 -0.86 3.68
CA VAL A 13 -2.50 -0.89 5.11
C VAL A 13 -1.20 -0.85 5.89
N ILE A 14 -0.98 0.24 6.60
CA ILE A 14 0.18 0.51 7.42
C ILE A 14 -0.22 0.26 8.87
N GLN A 15 0.56 -0.55 9.55
CA GLN A 15 0.49 -0.72 10.97
C GLN A 15 1.64 0.04 11.60
N ALA A 16 1.34 1.01 12.44
CA ALA A 16 2.29 1.85 13.14
C ALA A 16 2.03 1.79 14.65
N ARG A 17 2.96 2.32 15.45
CA ARG A 17 2.69 2.50 16.88
C ARG A 17 1.60 3.57 17.06
N PRO A 18 0.63 3.37 17.96
CA PRO A 18 -0.44 4.35 18.19
C PRO A 18 0.11 5.72 18.60
N SER A 19 1.22 5.77 19.34
CA SER A 19 1.91 7.02 19.69
C SER A 19 2.61 7.73 18.51
N ALA A 20 2.94 6.99 17.44
CA ALA A 20 3.59 7.53 16.24
C ALA A 20 2.62 7.69 15.06
N LEU A 21 1.40 7.14 15.16
CA LEU A 21 0.42 7.12 14.08
C LEU A 21 0.07 8.52 13.61
N ALA A 22 -0.10 9.49 14.52
CA ALA A 22 -0.35 10.87 14.14
C ALA A 22 0.77 11.50 13.29
N ALA A 23 2.04 11.19 13.62
CA ALA A 23 3.20 11.66 12.85
C ALA A 23 3.26 10.98 11.47
N VAL A 24 3.04 9.66 11.43
CA VAL A 24 2.99 8.87 10.19
C VAL A 24 1.89 9.39 9.26
N THR A 25 0.69 9.64 9.78
CA THR A 25 -0.43 10.20 9.02
C THR A 25 -0.10 11.57 8.44
N GLN A 26 0.54 12.46 9.21
CA GLN A 26 0.93 13.79 8.73
C GLN A 26 2.02 13.74 7.63
N GLU A 27 3.01 12.85 7.79
CA GLU A 27 4.02 12.58 6.76
C GLU A 27 3.37 12.10 5.47
N LEU A 28 2.44 11.14 5.58
CA LEU A 28 1.72 10.62 4.42
C LEU A 28 0.90 11.71 3.76
N LEU A 29 0.06 12.45 4.50
CA LEU A 29 -0.71 13.59 3.98
C LEU A 29 0.13 14.68 3.29
N SER A 30 1.45 14.72 3.53
CA SER A 30 2.36 15.63 2.83
C SER A 30 2.69 15.17 1.40
N TRP A 31 2.42 13.92 1.06
CA TRP A 31 2.58 13.38 -0.29
C TRP A 31 1.37 13.75 -1.14
N ALA A 32 1.61 14.43 -2.26
CA ALA A 32 0.58 14.89 -3.18
C ALA A 32 -0.28 13.77 -3.79
N ASP A 33 0.23 12.53 -3.78
CA ASP A 33 -0.40 11.35 -4.38
C ASP A 33 -0.81 10.29 -3.33
N SER A 34 -1.03 10.74 -2.09
CA SER A 34 -1.52 9.88 -1.01
C SER A 34 -2.83 10.38 -0.43
N ASP A 35 -3.73 9.45 -0.16
CA ASP A 35 -5.02 9.72 0.47
C ASP A 35 -5.28 8.73 1.61
N ILE A 36 -5.69 9.23 2.77
CA ILE A 36 -5.96 8.37 3.93
C ILE A 36 -7.38 7.80 3.80
N ALA A 37 -7.48 6.54 3.40
CA ALA A 37 -8.76 5.85 3.26
C ALA A 37 -9.41 5.54 4.62
N ALA A 38 -8.61 5.14 5.61
CA ALA A 38 -9.08 4.88 6.97
C ALA A 38 -7.94 4.99 7.98
N GLN A 39 -8.26 5.27 9.24
CA GLN A 39 -7.28 5.25 10.32
C GLN A 39 -7.91 4.77 11.62
N ASP A 40 -7.14 4.00 12.39
CA ASP A 40 -7.51 3.47 13.69
C ASP A 40 -6.36 3.74 14.67
N ALA A 41 -6.46 4.87 15.38
CA ALA A 41 -5.46 5.27 16.36
C ALA A 41 -5.43 4.36 17.60
N ALA A 42 -6.52 3.63 17.90
CA ALA A 42 -6.58 2.71 19.03
C ALA A 42 -5.73 1.46 18.80
N ARG A 43 -5.76 0.91 17.58
CA ARG A 43 -4.98 -0.26 17.14
C ARG A 43 -3.64 0.12 16.53
N GLY A 44 -3.45 1.37 16.13
CA GLY A 44 -2.26 1.80 15.41
C GLY A 44 -2.28 1.36 13.94
N THR A 45 -3.45 1.33 13.31
CA THR A 45 -3.59 0.89 11.91
C THR A 45 -4.06 2.04 11.04
N LEU A 46 -3.57 2.12 9.82
CA LEU A 46 -3.82 3.18 8.85
C LEU A 46 -4.00 2.55 7.48
N ALA A 47 -5.03 2.90 6.74
CA ALA A 47 -5.21 2.55 5.35
C ALA A 47 -5.02 3.79 4.49
N VAL A 48 -4.19 3.68 3.46
CA VAL A 48 -3.78 4.76 2.58
C VAL A 48 -3.91 4.28 1.15
N THR A 49 -4.42 5.13 0.29
CA THR A 49 -4.43 4.91 -1.15
C THR A 49 -3.30 5.73 -1.74
N LEU A 50 -2.40 5.08 -2.46
CA LEU A 50 -1.36 5.76 -3.22
C LEU A 50 -1.64 5.57 -4.70
N ALA A 51 -1.35 6.59 -5.49
CA ALA A 51 -1.32 6.45 -6.92
C ALA A 51 0.05 6.82 -7.49
N ALA A 52 0.38 6.20 -8.62
CA ALA A 52 1.68 6.31 -9.25
C ALA A 52 1.55 6.09 -10.76
N SER A 53 2.36 6.82 -11.52
CA SER A 53 2.44 6.72 -12.98
C SER A 53 3.04 5.40 -13.46
N ASP A 54 3.84 4.73 -12.60
CA ASP A 54 4.63 3.55 -12.94
C ASP A 54 4.79 2.61 -11.73
N SER A 55 4.99 1.31 -12.02
CA SER A 55 5.21 0.28 -11.00
C SER A 55 6.47 0.53 -10.15
N ALA A 56 7.51 1.15 -10.72
CA ALA A 56 8.73 1.49 -9.98
C ALA A 56 8.50 2.64 -8.98
N ALA A 57 7.71 3.64 -9.36
CA ALA A 57 7.31 4.73 -8.45
C ALA A 57 6.44 4.18 -7.30
N LEU A 58 5.55 3.24 -7.61
CA LEU A 58 4.77 2.54 -6.59
C LEU A 58 5.68 1.81 -5.59
N LEU A 59 6.67 1.03 -6.05
CA LEU A 59 7.58 0.31 -5.16
C LEU A 59 8.37 1.27 -4.25
N ASN A 60 8.89 2.35 -4.81
CA ASN A 60 9.57 3.39 -4.04
C ASN A 60 8.67 4.00 -2.96
N ASN A 61 7.40 4.26 -3.28
CA ASN A 61 6.45 4.79 -2.31
C ASN A 61 6.20 3.80 -1.16
N ILE A 62 6.13 2.50 -1.44
CA ILE A 62 5.99 1.45 -0.43
C ILE A 62 7.23 1.40 0.48
N GLU A 63 8.43 1.45 -0.11
CA GLU A 63 9.69 1.48 0.65
C GLU A 63 9.80 2.74 1.51
N ALA A 64 9.47 3.90 0.95
CA ALA A 64 9.42 5.17 1.68
C ALA A 64 8.45 5.08 2.86
N THR A 65 7.28 4.49 2.66
CA THR A 65 6.26 4.28 3.71
C THR A 65 6.79 3.39 4.82
N ARG A 66 7.45 2.28 4.47
CA ARG A 66 8.06 1.37 5.44
C ARG A 66 9.20 2.03 6.23
N ASN A 67 9.90 2.97 5.62
CA ASN A 67 11.01 3.69 6.25
C ASN A 67 10.55 4.81 7.21
N ILE A 68 9.25 5.08 7.32
CA ILE A 68 8.73 6.09 8.25
C ILE A 68 8.95 5.62 9.70
N PRO A 69 9.56 6.45 10.56
CA PRO A 69 9.79 6.09 11.96
C PRO A 69 8.48 5.86 12.70
N GLY A 70 8.32 4.66 13.24
CA GLY A 70 7.11 4.25 13.98
C GLY A 70 6.20 3.30 13.22
N VAL A 71 6.48 3.04 11.94
CA VAL A 71 5.84 1.95 11.18
C VAL A 71 6.36 0.60 11.67
N LEU A 72 5.43 -0.30 11.94
CA LEU A 72 5.67 -1.68 12.37
C LEU A 72 5.54 -2.65 11.19
N ALA A 73 4.54 -2.42 10.33
CA ALA A 73 4.32 -3.22 9.14
C ALA A 73 3.62 -2.40 8.05
N VAL A 74 3.82 -2.79 6.79
CA VAL A 74 3.11 -2.24 5.63
C VAL A 74 2.64 -3.43 4.80
N SER A 75 1.34 -3.46 4.51
CA SER A 75 0.68 -4.49 3.73
C SER A 75 0.10 -3.84 2.48
N LEU A 76 0.60 -4.25 1.30
CA LEU A 76 0.05 -3.83 0.03
C LEU A 76 -1.26 -4.59 -0.23
N VAL A 77 -2.34 -3.84 -0.46
CA VAL A 77 -3.64 -4.34 -0.89
C VAL A 77 -3.83 -3.90 -2.33
N TYR A 78 -3.38 -4.76 -3.24
CA TYR A 78 -3.59 -4.58 -4.67
C TYR A 78 -4.79 -5.43 -5.10
N HIS A 79 -5.84 -4.79 -5.62
CA HIS A 79 -6.99 -5.48 -6.18
C HIS A 79 -6.87 -5.46 -7.71
N GLN A 80 -5.99 -6.30 -8.27
CA GLN A 80 -6.01 -6.56 -9.70
C GLN A 80 -7.22 -7.44 -10.01
N GLN A 81 -8.33 -6.84 -10.45
CA GLN A 81 -9.12 -7.52 -11.48
C GLN A 81 -8.37 -7.28 -12.78
N ASP A 82 -7.49 -8.25 -13.11
CA ASP A 82 -7.49 -8.93 -14.40
C ASP A 82 -6.26 -9.84 -14.49
N GLU A 83 -6.53 -11.12 -14.78
CA GLU A 83 -5.58 -12.12 -15.31
C GLU A 83 -4.61 -12.84 -14.35
N SER A 84 -5.14 -13.66 -13.45
CA SER A 84 -4.78 -15.10 -13.37
C SER A 84 -5.37 -15.73 -12.11
N GLN A 85 -6.65 -16.10 -12.18
CA GLN A 85 -7.13 -17.14 -11.27
C GLN A 85 -6.57 -18.49 -11.74
N GLU A 86 -5.61 -18.97 -10.96
CA GLU A 86 -5.53 -20.36 -10.49
C GLU A 86 -5.09 -21.45 -11.48
N LEU A 87 -3.76 -21.58 -11.62
CA LEU A 87 -3.10 -22.88 -11.80
C LEU A 87 -2.62 -23.35 -10.41
N ALA A 88 -3.52 -23.97 -9.64
CA ALA A 88 -3.16 -24.70 -8.42
C ALA A 88 -4.21 -25.76 -8.07
N ARG A 89 -4.45 -26.72 -8.97
CA ARG A 89 -5.15 -27.95 -8.59
C ARG A 89 -4.12 -28.98 -8.14
N GLU A 90 -3.55 -28.75 -6.96
CA GLU A 90 -2.79 -29.77 -6.24
C GLU A 90 -3.77 -30.55 -5.36
N ILE A 91 -4.34 -31.64 -5.89
CA ILE A 91 -4.99 -32.66 -5.07
C ILE A 91 -3.99 -33.80 -4.92
N VAL A 92 -3.54 -33.90 -3.66
CA VAL A 92 -2.80 -34.96 -2.99
C VAL A 92 -3.14 -36.37 -3.49
N CYS A 93 -2.09 -37.20 -3.57
CA CYS A 93 -2.11 -38.64 -3.81
C CYS A 93 -3.23 -39.39 -3.05
N ASN A 94 -3.87 -40.34 -3.75
CA ASN A 94 -4.08 -41.70 -3.22
C ASN A 94 -4.21 -42.70 -4.36
#